data_AF-A0A833SUD2-F1
#
_entry.id   AF-A0A833SUD2-F1
#
_cell.length_a   1.000
_cell.length_b   1.000
_cell.length_c   1.000
_cell.angle_alpha   90.00
_cell.angle_beta   90.00
_cell.angle_gamma   90.00
#
_symmetry.space_group_name_H-M   'P 1'
#
loop_
_entity.id
_entity.type
_entity.pdbx_description
1 polymer ?
#
loop_
_entity_poly.entity_id
_entity_poly.type
_entity_poly.pdbx_seq_one_letter_code
_entity_poly.pdbx_strand_id
1 'polypeptide(L)'
;MTDKLLKNPAMGTWITYVKDFEKKDSYNLLAFKLTKSQGEDSLANVLVAAKSERSTKEIVTKLETEQFKFWLCDEKTTDDVFKLLRLDFVNKADFLKSPALDTWMSYVNKRDGLEPNNLVWRWRDWRAEGENRKSAEDAFKLLRLNADKEGEFLKNLAVTTWVSYMYANKLSEENPSETLVHKFSTSYGDVELAKMLSVAMANGLAKDTATKMENALFRS
;
A
#
# COMPACT_ATOMS: atom_id res chain seq x y z
N MET A 1 -22.22 1.30 -12.46
CA MET A 1 -22.54 0.42 -13.62
C MET A 1 -21.72 -0.86 -13.57
N THR A 2 -20.40 -0.75 -13.37
CA THR A 2 -19.46 -1.89 -13.35
C THR A 2 -19.72 -2.92 -12.26
N ASP A 3 -20.12 -2.52 -11.05
CA ASP A 3 -20.52 -3.48 -9.99
C ASP A 3 -21.61 -4.48 -10.45
N LYS A 4 -22.65 -3.99 -11.13
CA LYS A 4 -23.72 -4.83 -11.69
C LYS A 4 -23.23 -5.73 -12.82
N LEU A 5 -22.27 -5.27 -13.61
CA LEU A 5 -21.66 -6.05 -14.69
C LEU A 5 -20.86 -7.23 -14.14
N LEU A 6 -20.04 -7.00 -13.11
CA LEU A 6 -19.21 -8.04 -12.50
C LEU A 6 -20.04 -9.15 -11.84
N LYS A 7 -21.28 -8.84 -11.43
CA LYS A 7 -22.23 -9.79 -10.84
C LYS A 7 -23.06 -10.53 -11.89
N ASN A 8 -22.98 -10.14 -13.15
CA ASN A 8 -23.80 -10.74 -14.20
C ASN A 8 -23.29 -12.16 -14.53
N PRO A 9 -24.14 -13.20 -14.48
CA PRO A 9 -23.72 -14.57 -14.81
C PRO A 9 -23.19 -14.74 -16.23
N ALA A 10 -23.62 -13.89 -17.18
CA ALA A 10 -23.11 -13.87 -18.55
C ALA A 10 -21.63 -13.45 -18.64
N MET A 11 -21.07 -12.87 -17.57
CA MET A 11 -19.68 -12.45 -17.51
C MET A 11 -18.72 -13.63 -17.66
N GLY A 12 -19.04 -14.77 -17.05
CA GLY A 12 -18.26 -16.00 -17.20
C GLY A 12 -18.24 -16.50 -18.64
N THR A 13 -19.41 -16.47 -19.32
CA THR A 13 -19.52 -16.87 -20.73
C THR A 13 -18.68 -15.97 -21.64
N TRP A 14 -18.70 -14.65 -21.43
CA TRP A 14 -17.88 -13.72 -22.20
C TRP A 14 -16.38 -13.93 -21.98
N ILE A 15 -15.96 -14.16 -20.72
CA ILE A 15 -14.56 -14.45 -20.40
C ILE A 15 -14.08 -15.70 -21.13
N THR A 16 -14.88 -16.79 -21.10
CA THR A 16 -14.58 -18.03 -21.82
C THR A 16 -14.56 -17.81 -23.33
N TYR A 17 -15.51 -17.04 -23.87
CA TYR A 17 -15.56 -16.74 -25.30
C TYR A 17 -14.27 -16.06 -25.79
N VAL A 18 -13.84 -14.98 -25.13
CA VAL A 18 -12.63 -14.25 -25.52
C VAL A 18 -11.38 -15.12 -25.40
N LYS A 19 -11.32 -15.97 -24.37
CA LYS A 19 -10.18 -16.85 -24.13
C LYS A 19 -10.09 -17.95 -25.20
N ASP A 20 -11.20 -18.64 -25.45
CA ASP A 20 -11.20 -19.87 -26.22
C ASP A 20 -11.35 -19.62 -27.72
N PHE A 21 -12.10 -18.58 -28.12
CA PHE A 21 -12.36 -18.27 -29.52
C PHE A 21 -11.47 -17.14 -30.05
N GLU A 22 -11.31 -16.05 -29.31
CA GLU A 22 -10.45 -14.94 -29.76
C GLU A 22 -8.97 -15.17 -29.42
N LYS A 23 -8.64 -16.15 -28.57
CA LYS A 23 -7.27 -16.46 -28.11
C LYS A 23 -6.55 -15.25 -27.52
N LYS A 24 -7.29 -14.35 -26.87
CA LYS A 24 -6.75 -13.15 -26.18
C LYS A 24 -6.85 -13.30 -24.67
N ASP A 25 -6.11 -12.47 -23.95
CA ASP A 25 -6.30 -12.32 -22.51
C ASP A 25 -7.61 -11.58 -22.23
N SER A 26 -8.63 -12.34 -21.81
CA SER A 26 -9.97 -11.83 -21.52
C SER A 26 -9.98 -10.78 -20.42
N TYR A 27 -9.15 -10.94 -19.39
CA TYR A 27 -9.11 -10.02 -18.25
C TYR A 27 -8.39 -8.73 -18.60
N ASN A 28 -7.32 -8.81 -19.39
CA ASN A 28 -6.63 -7.64 -19.89
C ASN A 28 -7.55 -6.79 -20.79
N LEU A 29 -8.25 -7.44 -21.73
CA LEU A 29 -9.20 -6.78 -22.61
C LEU A 29 -10.35 -6.12 -21.84
N LEU A 30 -10.85 -6.81 -20.81
CA LEU A 30 -11.91 -6.29 -19.96
C LEU A 30 -11.45 -5.07 -19.17
N ALA A 31 -10.29 -5.17 -18.50
CA ALA A 31 -9.70 -4.07 -17.74
C ALA A 31 -9.46 -2.85 -18.64
N PHE A 32 -8.96 -3.05 -19.86
CA PHE A 32 -8.80 -2.00 -20.85
C PHE A 32 -10.13 -1.32 -21.21
N LYS A 33 -11.16 -2.10 -21.56
CA LYS A 33 -12.49 -1.58 -21.91
C LYS A 33 -13.14 -0.81 -20.76
N LEU A 34 -13.02 -1.32 -19.53
CA LEU A 34 -13.57 -0.66 -18.34
C LEU A 34 -12.81 0.61 -18.00
N THR A 35 -11.48 0.61 -18.11
CA THR A 35 -10.67 1.82 -17.87
C THR A 35 -11.03 2.92 -18.87
N LYS A 36 -11.17 2.56 -20.16
CA LYS A 36 -11.59 3.48 -21.24
C LYS A 36 -12.99 4.08 -21.02
N SER A 37 -13.92 3.34 -20.42
CA SER A 37 -15.32 3.76 -20.35
C SER A 37 -15.66 4.64 -19.14
N GLN A 38 -15.06 4.38 -17.98
CA GLN A 38 -15.40 5.05 -16.72
C GLN A 38 -14.21 5.74 -16.05
N GLY A 39 -13.01 5.61 -16.59
CA GLY A 39 -11.80 6.12 -15.97
C GLY A 39 -11.16 5.12 -15.00
N GLU A 40 -9.88 5.36 -14.75
CA GLU A 40 -9.01 4.47 -13.99
C GLU A 40 -9.29 4.53 -12.48
N ASP A 41 -9.51 5.73 -11.95
CA ASP A 41 -9.90 6.00 -10.57
C ASP A 41 -11.26 5.38 -10.24
N SER A 42 -12.23 5.52 -11.15
CA SER A 42 -13.55 4.90 -11.00
C SER A 42 -13.45 3.37 -10.98
N LEU A 43 -12.69 2.78 -11.90
CA LEU A 43 -12.49 1.33 -11.94
C LEU A 43 -11.84 0.82 -10.65
N ALA A 44 -10.76 1.46 -10.19
CA ALA A 44 -10.05 1.06 -8.98
C ALA A 44 -10.98 1.05 -7.75
N ASN A 45 -11.78 2.11 -7.58
CA ASN A 45 -12.73 2.21 -6.47
C ASN A 45 -13.84 1.14 -6.53
N VAL A 46 -14.35 0.82 -7.73
CA VAL A 46 -15.34 -0.26 -7.89
C VAL A 46 -14.73 -1.62 -7.54
N LEU A 47 -13.50 -1.89 -7.95
CA LEU A 47 -12.81 -3.15 -7.63
C LEU A 47 -12.56 -3.28 -6.12
N VAL A 48 -12.12 -2.22 -5.47
CA VAL A 48 -11.95 -2.14 -4.00
C VAL A 48 -13.26 -2.49 -3.29
N ALA A 49 -14.39 -1.90 -3.71
CA ALA A 49 -15.70 -2.17 -3.10
C ALA A 49 -16.17 -3.62 -3.34
N ALA A 50 -15.98 -4.14 -4.56
CA ALA A 50 -16.44 -5.47 -4.95
C ALA A 50 -15.57 -6.62 -4.38
N LYS A 51 -14.41 -6.32 -3.79
CA LYS A 51 -13.45 -7.30 -3.25
C LYS A 51 -13.99 -8.09 -2.06
N SER A 52 -14.90 -7.50 -1.29
CA SER A 52 -15.51 -8.10 -0.10
C SER A 52 -16.62 -9.10 -0.44
N GLU A 53 -17.11 -9.12 -1.67
CA GLU A 53 -18.19 -10.01 -2.09
C GLU A 53 -17.64 -11.35 -2.64
N ARG A 54 -18.13 -12.47 -2.09
CA ARG A 54 -17.66 -13.82 -2.51
C ARG A 54 -17.91 -14.11 -3.99
N SER A 55 -19.05 -13.66 -4.53
CA SER A 55 -19.48 -13.95 -5.90
C SER A 55 -18.60 -13.27 -6.95
N THR A 56 -17.97 -12.15 -6.62
CA THR A 56 -17.15 -11.35 -7.54
C THR A 56 -15.64 -11.50 -7.28
N LYS A 57 -15.25 -12.12 -6.17
CA LYS A 57 -13.85 -12.18 -5.69
C LYS A 57 -12.85 -12.65 -6.75
N GLU A 58 -13.16 -13.71 -7.48
CA GLU A 58 -12.23 -14.27 -8.47
C GLU A 58 -12.00 -13.28 -9.64
N ILE A 59 -13.08 -12.77 -10.23
CA ILE A 59 -13.03 -11.81 -11.33
C ILE A 59 -12.34 -10.52 -10.88
N VAL A 60 -12.67 -10.02 -9.70
CA VAL A 60 -12.05 -8.80 -9.12
C VAL A 60 -10.55 -8.98 -8.93
N THR A 61 -10.10 -10.13 -8.40
CA THR A 61 -8.67 -10.40 -8.18
C THR A 61 -7.89 -10.43 -9.51
N LYS A 62 -8.47 -11.02 -10.54
CA LYS A 62 -7.87 -11.03 -11.88
C LYS A 62 -7.84 -9.63 -12.50
N LEU A 63 -8.92 -8.86 -12.35
CA LEU A 63 -8.99 -7.47 -12.83
C LEU A 63 -8.00 -6.55 -12.09
N GLU A 64 -7.86 -6.66 -10.77
CA GLU A 64 -6.82 -5.93 -10.01
C GLU A 64 -5.42 -6.28 -10.52
N THR A 65 -5.18 -7.56 -10.82
CA THR A 65 -3.88 -8.00 -11.33
C THR A 65 -3.52 -7.33 -12.66
N GLU A 66 -4.50 -7.20 -13.55
CA GLU A 66 -4.35 -6.49 -14.84
C GLU A 66 -4.24 -4.99 -14.64
N GLN A 67 -5.04 -4.41 -13.75
CA GLN A 67 -4.95 -2.99 -13.40
C GLN A 67 -3.56 -2.62 -12.88
N PHE A 68 -2.96 -3.45 -12.02
CA PHE A 68 -1.58 -3.23 -11.57
C PHE A 68 -0.57 -3.31 -12.71
N LYS A 69 -0.76 -4.21 -13.68
CA LYS A 69 0.12 -4.26 -14.87
C LYS A 69 0.03 -2.97 -15.66
N PHE A 70 -1.18 -2.44 -15.88
CA PHE A 70 -1.34 -1.14 -16.55
C PHE A 70 -0.64 -0.01 -15.79
N TRP A 71 -0.83 0.06 -14.46
CA TRP A 71 -0.14 1.06 -13.63
C TRP A 71 1.38 0.95 -13.68
N LEU A 72 1.91 -0.28 -13.78
CA LEU A 72 3.36 -0.50 -13.93
C LEU A 72 3.85 -0.10 -15.32
N CYS A 73 3.09 -0.41 -16.38
CA CYS A 73 3.42 0.00 -17.75
C CYS A 73 3.36 1.51 -17.95
N ASP A 74 2.44 2.19 -17.26
CA ASP A 74 2.33 3.64 -17.24
C ASP A 74 3.34 4.31 -16.28
N GLU A 75 4.27 3.53 -15.71
CA GLU A 75 5.30 3.97 -14.77
C GLU A 75 4.74 4.76 -13.57
N LYS A 76 3.51 4.46 -13.16
CA LYS A 76 2.87 5.17 -12.05
C LYS A 76 3.69 5.01 -10.78
N THR A 77 3.84 6.11 -10.06
CA THR A 77 4.44 6.05 -8.74
C THR A 77 3.44 5.51 -7.73
N THR A 78 3.95 5.05 -6.60
CA THR A 78 3.11 4.70 -5.45
C THR A 78 2.28 5.88 -4.96
N ASP A 79 2.73 7.13 -5.16
CA ASP A 79 1.96 8.33 -4.86
C ASP A 79 0.81 8.57 -5.84
N ASP A 80 1.05 8.33 -7.12
CA ASP A 80 0.02 8.47 -8.14
C ASP A 80 -1.12 7.48 -7.85
N VAL A 81 -0.78 6.23 -7.52
CA VAL A 81 -1.77 5.22 -7.14
C VAL A 81 -2.43 5.55 -5.79
N PHE A 82 -1.70 6.13 -4.84
CA PHE A 82 -2.27 6.56 -3.56
C PHE A 82 -3.38 7.61 -3.74
N LYS A 83 -3.11 8.65 -4.55
CA LYS A 83 -4.08 9.70 -4.90
C LYS A 83 -5.20 9.19 -5.79
N LEU A 84 -4.90 8.28 -6.72
CA LEU A 84 -5.89 7.64 -7.59
C LEU A 84 -6.93 6.86 -6.77
N LEU A 85 -6.48 6.22 -5.69
CA LEU A 85 -7.32 5.53 -4.71
C LEU A 85 -7.93 6.47 -3.66
N ARG A 86 -7.70 7.79 -3.78
CA ARG A 86 -8.21 8.86 -2.90
C ARG A 86 -7.86 8.66 -1.42
N LEU A 87 -6.72 8.01 -1.13
CA LEU A 87 -6.28 7.74 0.23
C LEU A 87 -5.82 9.01 0.97
N ASP A 88 -5.48 10.06 0.24
CA ASP A 88 -5.13 11.40 0.72
C ASP A 88 -6.31 12.17 1.33
N PHE A 89 -7.55 11.81 0.98
CA PHE A 89 -8.76 12.42 1.52
C PHE A 89 -9.38 11.63 2.69
N VAL A 90 -8.85 10.44 3.00
CA VAL A 90 -9.36 9.63 4.11
C VAL A 90 -8.89 10.23 5.43
N ASN A 91 -9.81 10.44 6.36
CA ASN A 91 -9.45 10.94 7.69
C ASN A 91 -8.53 9.93 8.42
N LYS A 92 -7.73 10.43 9.37
CA LYS A 92 -6.73 9.60 10.07
C LYS A 92 -7.33 8.39 10.82
N ALA A 93 -8.56 8.51 11.31
CA ALA A 93 -9.20 7.44 12.10
C ALA A 93 -9.71 6.29 11.22
N ASP A 94 -10.06 6.57 9.98
CA ASP A 94 -10.64 5.62 9.02
C ASP A 94 -9.62 5.14 7.98
N PHE A 95 -8.47 5.80 7.88
CA PHE A 95 -7.38 5.46 6.96
C PHE A 95 -6.98 3.98 7.05
N LEU A 96 -6.74 3.50 8.27
CA LEU A 96 -6.33 2.10 8.52
C LEU A 96 -7.45 1.07 8.30
N LYS A 97 -8.70 1.52 8.15
CA LYS A 97 -9.86 0.67 7.85
C LYS A 97 -10.23 0.69 6.37
N SER A 98 -9.57 1.55 5.58
CA SER A 98 -9.87 1.72 4.17
C SER A 98 -9.48 0.48 3.39
N PRO A 99 -10.42 -0.20 2.69
CA PRO A 99 -10.08 -1.33 1.82
C PRO A 99 -9.19 -0.91 0.65
N ALA A 100 -9.18 0.39 0.30
CA ALA A 100 -8.29 0.93 -0.72
C ALA A 100 -6.82 0.92 -0.28
N LEU A 101 -6.56 0.94 1.03
CA LEU A 101 -5.22 0.83 1.59
C LEU A 101 -4.61 -0.54 1.26
N ASP A 102 -5.39 -1.61 1.36
CA ASP A 102 -4.93 -2.97 1.02
C ASP A 102 -4.58 -3.12 -0.47
N THR A 103 -5.38 -2.49 -1.35
CA THR A 103 -5.12 -2.45 -2.79
C THR A 103 -3.86 -1.64 -3.11
N TRP A 104 -3.68 -0.49 -2.48
CA TRP A 104 -2.45 0.30 -2.61
C TRP A 104 -1.21 -0.48 -2.15
N MET A 105 -1.27 -1.12 -0.98
CA MET A 105 -0.17 -1.95 -0.47
C MET A 105 0.15 -3.11 -1.42
N SER A 106 -0.87 -3.76 -1.98
CA SER A 106 -0.71 -4.83 -2.97
C SER A 106 0.00 -4.34 -4.24
N TYR A 107 -0.30 -3.12 -4.67
CA TYR A 107 0.40 -2.50 -5.80
C TYR A 107 1.86 -2.20 -5.48
N VAL A 108 2.15 -1.57 -4.34
CA VAL A 108 3.51 -1.27 -3.88
C VAL A 108 4.35 -2.55 -3.82
N ASN A 109 3.78 -3.60 -3.23
CA ASN A 109 4.39 -4.92 -3.15
C ASN A 109 4.78 -5.47 -4.53
N LYS A 110 3.84 -5.40 -5.48
CA LYS A 110 4.06 -5.90 -6.84
C LYS A 110 5.09 -5.07 -7.61
N ARG A 111 5.16 -3.75 -7.37
CA ARG A 111 6.14 -2.86 -8.00
C ARG A 111 7.55 -3.09 -7.45
N ASP A 112 7.68 -3.18 -6.13
CA ASP A 112 8.96 -3.26 -5.44
C ASP A 112 9.49 -4.71 -5.32
N GLY A 113 8.76 -5.70 -5.89
CA GLY A 113 9.13 -7.12 -5.85
C GLY A 113 8.98 -7.76 -4.46
N LEU A 114 8.24 -7.12 -3.55
CA LEU A 114 7.94 -7.63 -2.22
C LEU A 114 6.73 -8.57 -2.32
N GLU A 115 6.93 -9.87 -2.09
CA GLU A 115 5.85 -10.87 -2.18
C GLU A 115 4.62 -10.49 -1.31
N PRO A 116 3.40 -10.36 -1.89
CA PRO A 116 2.19 -9.93 -1.18
C PRO A 116 1.83 -10.79 0.04
N ASN A 117 2.22 -12.07 0.01
CA ASN A 117 2.01 -12.97 1.14
C ASN A 117 2.79 -12.51 2.39
N ASN A 118 3.92 -11.81 2.25
CA ASN A 118 4.79 -11.42 3.37
C ASN A 118 4.30 -10.31 4.28
N LEU A 119 3.24 -9.57 3.94
CA LEU A 119 2.69 -8.54 4.83
C LEU A 119 1.45 -9.02 5.58
N VAL A 120 0.60 -9.82 4.93
CA VAL A 120 -0.65 -10.32 5.55
C VAL A 120 -0.36 -11.34 6.66
N TRP A 121 0.56 -12.29 6.46
CA TRP A 121 0.96 -13.18 7.57
C TRP A 121 1.75 -12.42 8.62
N ARG A 122 2.59 -11.45 8.21
CA ARG A 122 3.46 -10.71 9.14
C ARG A 122 2.68 -9.79 10.06
N TRP A 123 1.61 -9.13 9.58
CA TRP A 123 0.70 -8.36 10.43
C TRP A 123 -0.15 -9.24 11.34
N ARG A 124 -0.38 -10.51 10.97
CA ARG A 124 -1.11 -11.49 11.80
C ARG A 124 -0.21 -12.05 12.90
N ASP A 125 1.04 -12.34 12.58
CA ASP A 125 2.07 -12.79 13.52
C ASP A 125 2.51 -11.68 14.48
N TRP A 126 2.66 -10.45 13.99
CA TRP A 126 3.08 -9.32 14.83
C TRP A 126 1.99 -8.91 15.82
N ARG A 127 0.72 -9.08 15.46
CA ARG A 127 -0.46 -8.78 16.29
C ARG A 127 -0.94 -9.97 17.14
N ALA A 128 -0.19 -11.06 17.22
CA ALA A 128 -0.52 -12.15 18.13
C ALA A 128 -0.56 -11.66 19.59
N GLU A 129 -1.48 -12.19 20.40
CA GLU A 129 -1.60 -11.86 21.84
C GLU A 129 -0.54 -12.63 22.67
N GLY A 130 -0.14 -12.06 23.81
CA GLY A 130 0.86 -12.67 24.70
C GLY A 130 2.31 -12.52 24.21
N GLU A 131 3.16 -13.52 24.51
CA GLU A 131 4.62 -13.50 24.25
C GLU A 131 5.01 -13.39 22.76
N ASN A 132 4.08 -13.65 21.83
CA ASN A 132 4.36 -13.62 20.40
C ASN A 132 4.18 -12.24 19.75
N ARG A 133 3.60 -11.26 20.46
CA ARG A 133 3.44 -9.89 19.96
C ARG A 133 4.80 -9.27 19.70
N LYS A 134 5.02 -8.71 18.51
CA LYS A 134 6.31 -8.11 18.19
C LYS A 134 6.41 -6.72 18.81
N SER A 135 7.53 -6.42 19.45
CA SER A 135 7.78 -5.06 19.95
C SER A 135 7.96 -4.09 18.78
N ALA A 136 7.88 -2.79 19.05
CA ALA A 136 8.23 -1.78 18.05
C ALA A 136 9.68 -1.98 17.56
N GLU A 137 10.59 -2.44 18.42
CA GLU A 137 11.98 -2.70 18.06
C GLU A 137 12.16 -3.92 17.15
N ASP A 138 11.42 -5.00 17.40
CA ASP A 138 11.49 -6.20 16.56
C ASP A 138 10.90 -5.92 15.17
N ALA A 139 9.78 -5.20 15.12
CA ALA A 139 9.18 -4.75 13.87
C ALA A 139 10.16 -3.86 13.07
N PHE A 140 10.91 -2.99 13.76
CA PHE A 140 11.91 -2.12 13.15
C PHE A 140 13.03 -2.91 12.47
N LYS A 141 13.60 -3.88 13.19
CA LYS A 141 14.67 -4.77 12.68
C LYS A 141 14.18 -5.68 11.57
N LEU A 142 12.98 -6.23 11.67
CA LEU A 142 12.38 -7.07 10.63
C LEU A 142 12.04 -6.31 9.35
N LEU A 143 11.80 -5.00 9.45
CA LEU A 143 11.68 -4.09 8.31
C LEU A 143 13.03 -3.63 7.78
N ARG A 144 14.14 -4.08 8.41
CA ARG A 144 15.52 -3.73 8.06
C ARG A 144 15.76 -2.21 8.11
N LEU A 145 14.99 -1.49 8.92
CA LEU A 145 15.09 -0.04 9.10
C LEU A 145 16.37 0.40 9.82
N ASN A 146 17.14 -0.55 10.33
CA ASN A 146 18.43 -0.37 10.99
C ASN A 146 19.65 -0.72 10.11
N ALA A 147 19.43 -1.26 8.91
CA ALA A 147 20.49 -1.90 8.11
C ALA A 147 20.99 -1.07 6.94
N ASP A 148 20.38 0.09 6.69
CA ASP A 148 20.59 0.88 5.48
C ASP A 148 21.09 2.29 5.85
N LYS A 149 22.39 2.51 5.60
CA LYS A 149 23.10 3.73 5.97
C LYS A 149 22.85 4.89 5.00
N GLU A 150 22.27 4.62 3.83
CA GLU A 150 22.07 5.62 2.76
C GLU A 150 20.63 6.16 2.72
N GLY A 151 19.74 5.65 3.58
CA GLY A 151 18.37 6.14 3.68
C GLY A 151 17.46 5.67 2.54
N GLU A 152 17.82 4.62 1.78
CA GLU A 152 16.94 4.05 0.76
C GLU A 152 15.65 3.49 1.36
N PHE A 153 15.67 3.04 2.61
CA PHE A 153 14.49 2.59 3.34
C PHE A 153 13.41 3.69 3.47
N LEU A 154 13.76 4.99 3.43
CA LEU A 154 12.78 6.08 3.39
C LEU A 154 12.11 6.21 2.02
N LYS A 155 12.72 5.70 0.96
CA LYS A 155 12.10 5.59 -0.37
C LYS A 155 11.14 4.39 -0.43
N ASN A 156 11.15 3.53 0.58
CA ASN A 156 10.37 2.31 0.67
C ASN A 156 9.20 2.49 1.67
N LEU A 157 8.15 1.70 1.46
CA LEU A 157 7.00 1.53 2.36
C LEU A 157 7.37 0.99 3.76
N ALA A 158 8.64 0.65 4.01
CA ALA A 158 9.07 0.08 5.27
C ALA A 158 8.78 1.00 6.49
N VAL A 159 9.03 2.30 6.35
CA VAL A 159 8.81 3.29 7.42
C VAL A 159 7.33 3.50 7.68
N THR A 160 6.52 3.64 6.63
CA THR A 160 5.08 3.80 6.76
C THR A 160 4.42 2.54 7.34
N THR A 161 4.94 1.36 7.01
CA THR A 161 4.50 0.08 7.60
C THR A 161 4.79 0.03 9.09
N TRP A 162 5.98 0.47 9.52
CA TRP A 162 6.34 0.50 10.94
C TRP A 162 5.50 1.50 11.74
N VAL A 163 5.32 2.71 11.21
CA VAL A 163 4.46 3.74 11.82
C VAL A 163 3.02 3.25 11.95
N SER A 164 2.48 2.62 10.91
CA SER A 164 1.13 2.04 10.93
C SER A 164 1.00 0.92 11.97
N TYR A 165 2.03 0.08 12.08
CA TYR A 165 2.08 -0.97 13.10
C TYR A 165 2.05 -0.40 14.52
N MET A 166 2.82 0.65 14.80
CA MET A 166 2.83 1.32 16.11
C MET A 166 1.48 1.92 16.49
N TYR A 167 0.84 2.65 15.56
CA TYR A 167 -0.49 3.23 15.78
C TYR A 167 -1.53 2.13 16.04
N ALA A 168 -1.55 1.09 15.20
CA ALA A 168 -2.51 -0.01 15.31
C ALA A 168 -2.38 -0.78 16.64
N ASN A 169 -1.21 -0.75 17.26
CA ASN A 169 -0.90 -1.53 18.46
C ASN A 169 -0.76 -0.68 19.73
N LYS A 170 -0.92 0.65 19.65
CA LYS A 170 -0.72 1.58 20.78
C LYS A 170 0.60 1.33 21.50
N LEU A 171 1.69 1.13 20.74
CA LEU A 171 2.99 0.75 21.29
C LEU A 171 3.80 1.93 21.85
N SER A 172 3.26 3.15 21.79
CA SER A 172 3.85 4.36 22.36
C SER A 172 2.75 5.24 22.94
N GLU A 173 3.01 5.85 24.09
CA GLU A 173 2.19 6.93 24.65
C GLU A 173 2.41 8.25 23.88
N GLU A 174 3.59 8.40 23.28
CA GLU A 174 3.98 9.53 22.45
C GLU A 174 3.60 9.33 20.98
N ASN A 175 3.64 10.40 20.20
CA ASN A 175 3.39 10.34 18.76
C ASN A 175 4.39 9.36 18.10
N PRO A 176 3.93 8.33 17.37
CA PRO A 176 4.82 7.37 16.70
C PRO A 176 5.87 8.01 15.79
N SER A 177 5.63 9.22 15.29
CA SER A 177 6.61 9.98 14.51
C SER A 177 7.78 10.49 15.38
N GLU A 178 7.53 10.90 16.62
CA GLU A 178 8.54 11.33 17.60
C GLU A 178 9.38 10.15 18.08
N THR A 179 8.73 9.02 18.40
CA THR A 179 9.44 7.77 18.74
C THR A 179 10.32 7.29 17.59
N LEU A 180 9.86 7.49 16.35
CA LEU A 180 10.65 7.17 15.16
C LEU A 180 11.88 8.07 15.07
N VAL A 181 11.70 9.38 15.18
CA VAL A 181 12.80 10.35 15.19
C VAL A 181 13.86 9.99 16.22
N HIS A 182 13.44 9.71 17.46
CA HIS A 182 14.37 9.29 18.53
C HIS A 182 15.14 8.02 18.16
N LYS A 183 14.46 6.97 17.67
CA LYS A 183 15.11 5.71 17.29
C LYS A 183 16.08 5.86 16.13
N PHE A 184 15.70 6.64 15.12
CA PHE A 184 16.54 6.88 13.95
C PHE A 184 17.73 7.79 14.29
N SER A 185 17.52 8.83 15.10
CA SER A 185 18.58 9.67 15.65
C SER A 185 19.59 8.82 16.44
N THR A 186 19.12 7.91 17.30
CA THR A 186 20.00 7.00 18.06
C THR A 186 20.77 6.03 17.16
N SER A 187 20.18 5.62 16.03
CA SER A 187 20.77 4.61 15.13
C SER A 187 21.73 5.19 14.09
N TYR A 188 21.45 6.40 13.59
CA TYR A 188 22.14 6.99 12.44
C TYR A 188 22.74 8.38 12.72
N GLY A 189 22.36 9.03 13.83
CA GLY A 189 22.74 10.40 14.17
C GLY A 189 21.85 11.47 13.52
N ASP A 190 21.67 12.60 14.21
CA ASP A 190 20.74 13.68 13.79
C ASP A 190 21.08 14.28 12.43
N VAL A 191 22.38 14.45 12.15
CA VAL A 191 22.87 15.05 10.90
C VAL A 191 22.52 14.16 9.71
N GLU A 192 22.70 12.85 9.85
CA GLU A 192 22.43 11.92 8.76
C GLU A 192 20.92 11.72 8.59
N LEU A 193 20.17 11.66 9.70
CA LEU A 193 18.71 11.64 9.69
C LEU A 193 18.13 12.88 8.99
N ALA A 194 18.64 14.09 9.25
CA ALA A 194 18.17 15.31 8.61
C ALA A 194 18.42 15.28 7.09
N LYS A 195 19.58 14.81 6.63
CA LYS A 195 19.85 14.61 5.20
C LYS A 195 18.91 13.59 4.58
N MET A 196 18.74 12.45 5.24
CA MET A 196 17.84 11.38 4.81
C MET A 196 16.39 11.90 4.69
N LEU A 197 15.91 12.69 5.66
CA LEU A 197 14.59 13.31 5.63
C LEU A 197 14.46 14.35 4.52
N SER A 198 15.50 15.15 4.26
CA SER A 198 15.49 16.12 3.15
C SER A 198 15.34 15.44 1.78
N VAL A 199 16.01 14.29 1.59
CA VAL A 199 15.88 13.45 0.40
C VAL A 199 14.49 12.82 0.32
N ALA A 200 13.98 12.35 1.46
CA ALA A 200 12.64 11.79 1.56
C ALA A 200 11.51 12.82 1.37
N MET A 201 11.74 14.10 1.64
CA MET A 201 10.79 15.18 1.37
C MET A 201 10.79 15.62 -0.09
N ALA A 202 11.91 15.46 -0.78
CA ALA A 202 12.01 15.60 -2.23
C ALA A 202 11.30 14.45 -2.97
N ASN A 203 11.07 13.33 -2.30
CA ASN A 203 10.42 12.12 -2.84
C ASN A 203 8.98 12.02 -2.33
N GLY A 204 7.98 11.96 -3.22
CA GLY A 204 6.56 12.10 -2.81
C GLY A 204 6.07 11.09 -1.75
N LEU A 205 6.59 9.86 -1.79
CA LEU A 205 6.09 8.70 -1.03
C LEU A 205 6.23 8.85 0.48
N ALA A 206 7.35 9.44 0.92
CA ALA A 206 7.64 9.64 2.31
C ALA A 206 7.46 11.09 2.72
N LYS A 207 7.03 11.99 1.83
CA LYS A 207 6.99 13.43 2.10
C LYS A 207 6.19 13.79 3.34
N ASP A 208 4.97 13.29 3.48
CA ASP A 208 4.12 13.58 4.64
C ASP A 208 4.67 12.98 5.94
N THR A 209 5.30 11.83 5.84
CA THR A 209 5.92 11.11 6.97
C THR A 209 7.20 11.81 7.40
N ALA A 210 8.05 12.20 6.44
CA ALA A 210 9.28 12.93 6.62
C ALA A 210 9.03 14.35 7.13
N THR A 211 7.99 15.04 6.65
CA THR A 211 7.58 16.35 7.15
C THR A 211 7.13 16.27 8.62
N LYS A 212 6.41 15.21 9.01
CA LYS A 212 6.04 14.99 10.42
C LYS A 212 7.25 14.69 11.30
N MET A 213 8.22 13.93 10.78
CA MET A 213 9.47 13.62 11.47
C MET A 213 10.37 14.84 11.60
N GLU A 214 10.48 15.67 10.57
CA GLU A 214 11.20 16.94 10.62
C GLU A 214 10.59 17.88 11.66
N ASN A 215 9.27 18.04 11.66
CA ASN A 215 8.59 18.84 12.68
C ASN A 215 8.77 18.28 14.10
N ALA A 216 8.89 16.96 14.25
CA ALA A 216 9.16 16.31 15.53
C ALA A 216 10.63 16.51 15.97
N LEU A 217 11.59 16.45 15.04
CA LEU A 217 13.01 16.78 15.28
C LEU A 217 13.18 18.20 15.83
N PHE A 218 12.44 19.16 15.31
CA PHE A 218 12.51 20.56 15.77
C PHE A 218 11.82 20.80 17.12
N ARG A 219 11.07 19.82 17.65
CA ARG A 219 10.34 19.91 18.91
C ARG A 219 11.00 19.14 20.06
N SER A 220 11.88 18.18 19.75
CA SER A 220 12.68 17.41 20.71
C SER A 220 13.95 18.16 21.09
#